data_AF-A0A2E5CDX8-F1
#
_entry.id   AF-A0A2E5CDX8-F1
#
_cell.length_a   1.000
_cell.length_b   1.000
_cell.length_c   1.000
_cell.angle_alpha   90.00
_cell.angle_beta   90.00
_cell.angle_gamma   90.00
#
_symmetry.space_group_name_H-M   'P 1'
#
loop_
_entity.id
_entity.type
_entity.pdbx_description
1 polymer ?
#
loop_
_entity_poly.entity_id
_entity_poly.type
_entity_poly.pdbx_seq_one_letter_code
_entity_poly.pdbx_strand_id
1 'polypeptide(L)'
;MIRYLKYVFLIFGGLGLSIMAFFYYQNHHDLHLVWDYSDELDYEEIAEDCSKAQGSYYYPCFLEEFKELVEQSGITGISFGLKLAFNFMDEDKATTTLFENEKVKDIEYALNYLEINNLAIRNSYQRFFGIRNMYSGYLSSLRDFLDGAEKFSQNLIDGLDGEEGISSIENDQARERVELRYEEVLSEYEEEYSKARTFVESEIEKVLKAHEEN
;
A
#
# COMPACT_ATOMS: atom_id res chain seq x y z
N MET A 1 10.95 1.52 -45.33
CA MET A 1 10.80 1.32 -43.87
C MET A 1 10.86 2.64 -43.07
N ILE A 2 11.90 3.48 -43.24
CA ILE A 2 12.08 4.74 -42.47
C ILE A 2 10.93 5.77 -42.64
N ARG A 3 10.25 5.81 -43.79
CA ARG A 3 9.11 6.73 -44.03
C ARG A 3 7.89 6.46 -43.12
N TYR A 4 7.62 5.19 -42.81
CA TYR A 4 6.50 4.81 -41.94
C TYR A 4 6.83 4.97 -40.46
N LEU A 5 8.11 4.90 -40.09
CA LEU A 5 8.57 5.10 -38.71
C LEU A 5 8.19 6.47 -38.15
N LYS A 6 8.20 7.52 -38.98
CA LYS A 6 7.76 8.87 -38.59
C LYS A 6 6.27 8.94 -38.27
N TYR A 7 5.43 8.24 -39.03
CA TYR A 7 3.99 8.16 -38.78
C TYR A 7 3.66 7.29 -37.57
N VAL A 8 4.39 6.18 -37.38
CA VAL A 8 4.32 5.36 -36.17
C VAL A 8 4.68 6.23 -34.96
N PHE A 9 5.79 6.97 -34.98
CA PHE A 9 6.18 7.82 -33.86
C PHE A 9 5.17 8.95 -33.59
N LEU A 10 4.60 9.58 -34.63
CA LEU A 10 3.57 10.61 -34.48
C LEU A 10 2.25 10.06 -33.90
N ILE A 11 1.78 8.92 -34.41
CA ILE A 11 0.50 8.33 -34.00
C ILE A 11 0.63 7.72 -32.60
N PHE A 12 1.63 6.87 -32.37
CA PHE A 12 1.81 6.23 -31.07
C PHE A 12 2.36 7.19 -30.01
N GLY A 13 3.21 8.15 -30.38
CA GLY A 13 3.66 9.20 -29.49
C GLY A 13 2.53 10.16 -29.10
N GLY A 14 1.69 10.58 -30.05
CA GLY A 14 0.51 11.41 -29.79
C GLY A 14 -0.56 10.70 -28.96
N LEU A 15 -0.77 9.40 -29.20
CA LEU A 15 -1.64 8.56 -28.38
C LEU A 15 -1.09 8.41 -26.96
N GLY A 16 0.21 8.14 -26.81
CA GLY A 16 0.86 8.04 -25.52
C GLY A 16 0.74 9.33 -24.70
N LEU A 17 0.99 10.50 -25.32
CA LEU A 17 0.79 11.79 -24.66
C LEU A 17 -0.67 12.01 -24.23
N SER A 18 -1.63 11.64 -25.07
CA SER A 18 -3.05 11.74 -24.73
C SER A 18 -3.42 10.85 -23.54
N ILE A 19 -2.92 9.60 -23.51
CA ILE A 19 -3.16 8.66 -22.41
C ILE A 19 -2.52 9.19 -21.11
N MET A 20 -1.27 9.66 -21.17
CA MET A 20 -0.58 10.20 -20.00
C MET A 20 -1.25 11.46 -19.46
N ALA A 21 -1.65 12.38 -20.34
CA ALA A 21 -2.38 13.58 -19.96
C ALA A 21 -3.73 13.25 -19.33
N PHE A 22 -4.43 12.25 -19.88
CA PHE A 22 -5.70 11.78 -19.35
C PHE A 22 -5.53 11.13 -17.96
N PHE A 23 -4.54 10.25 -17.80
CA PHE A 23 -4.21 9.62 -16.51
C PHE A 23 -3.85 10.68 -15.46
N TYR A 24 -2.98 11.63 -15.82
CA TYR A 24 -2.62 12.74 -14.94
C TYR A 24 -3.86 13.55 -14.54
N TYR A 25 -4.70 13.92 -15.49
CA TYR A 25 -5.92 14.68 -15.19
C TYR A 25 -6.86 13.91 -14.23
N GLN A 26 -7.04 12.61 -14.46
CA GLN A 26 -7.90 11.77 -13.61
C GLN A 26 -7.35 11.62 -12.18
N ASN A 27 -6.02 11.63 -12.00
CA ASN A 27 -5.37 11.31 -10.74
C ASN A 27 -4.52 12.46 -10.18
N HIS A 28 -4.72 13.69 -10.65
CA HIS A 28 -3.83 14.81 -10.32
C HIS A 28 -3.74 15.05 -8.81
N HIS A 29 -4.85 14.99 -8.08
CA HIS A 29 -4.86 15.11 -6.61
C HIS A 29 -3.92 14.09 -5.97
N ASP A 30 -4.12 12.81 -6.28
CA ASP A 30 -3.31 11.71 -5.76
C ASP A 30 -1.82 11.84 -6.15
N LEU A 31 -1.53 12.24 -7.38
CA LEU A 31 -0.15 12.39 -7.86
C LEU A 31 0.58 13.55 -7.17
N HIS A 32 -0.09 14.69 -6.98
CA HIS A 32 0.49 15.83 -6.26
C HIS A 32 0.68 15.51 -4.79
N LEU A 33 -0.31 14.90 -4.15
CA LEU A 33 -0.21 14.51 -2.74
C LEU A 33 0.98 13.56 -2.53
N VAL A 34 1.12 12.53 -3.37
CA VAL A 34 2.27 11.61 -3.26
C VAL A 34 3.60 12.30 -3.57
N TRP A 35 3.64 13.24 -4.52
CA TRP A 35 4.86 14.01 -4.76
C TRP A 35 5.25 14.88 -3.56
N ASP A 36 4.28 15.51 -2.91
CA ASP A 36 4.52 16.32 -1.72
C ASP A 36 5.06 15.43 -0.57
N TYR A 37 4.46 14.26 -0.35
CA TYR A 37 4.93 13.28 0.65
C TYR A 37 6.17 12.48 0.24
N SER A 38 6.66 12.60 -1.00
CA SER A 38 7.75 11.73 -1.46
C SER A 38 9.07 12.00 -0.76
N ASP A 39 9.33 13.26 -0.41
CA ASP A 39 10.48 13.66 0.39
C ASP A 39 10.24 13.33 1.87
N GLU A 40 9.01 13.56 2.39
CA GLU A 40 8.65 13.30 3.79
C GLU A 40 8.71 11.80 4.16
N LEU A 41 8.49 10.91 3.19
CA LEU A 41 8.57 9.46 3.35
C LEU A 41 9.94 8.89 2.97
N ASP A 42 10.90 9.73 2.58
CA ASP A 42 12.27 9.30 2.31
C ASP A 42 12.94 8.80 3.60
N TYR A 43 13.77 7.78 3.47
CA TYR A 43 14.47 7.20 4.62
C TYR A 43 15.38 8.20 5.32
N GLU A 44 16.12 9.01 4.57
CA GLU A 44 17.05 10.00 5.13
C GLU A 44 16.29 11.08 5.91
N GLU A 45 15.19 11.59 5.35
CA GLU A 45 14.35 12.60 5.99
C GLU A 45 13.74 12.08 7.30
N ILE A 46 13.13 10.89 7.27
CA ILE A 46 12.56 10.26 8.47
C ILE A 46 13.66 10.01 9.52
N ALA A 47 14.85 9.56 9.11
CA ALA A 47 15.94 9.27 10.04
C ALA A 47 16.47 10.52 10.75
N GLU A 48 16.42 11.70 10.12
CA GLU A 48 16.87 12.96 10.71
C GLU A 48 15.91 13.47 11.80
N ASP A 49 14.59 13.35 11.57
CA ASP A 49 13.57 14.00 12.43
C ASP A 49 12.79 13.03 13.34
N CYS A 50 13.08 11.72 13.30
CA CYS A 50 12.30 10.73 14.05
C CYS A 50 12.54 10.77 15.58
N SER A 51 11.68 11.51 16.29
CA SER A 51 11.67 11.57 17.76
C SER A 51 11.31 10.25 18.47
N LYS A 52 10.71 9.29 17.75
CA LYS A 52 10.28 7.97 18.26
C LYS A 52 11.24 6.84 17.88
N ALA A 53 12.41 7.19 17.34
CA ALA A 53 13.41 6.22 16.91
C ALA A 53 13.84 5.31 18.06
N GLN A 54 13.95 4.02 17.79
CA GLN A 54 14.49 3.04 18.74
C GLN A 54 15.89 2.64 18.25
N GLY A 55 16.89 3.46 18.58
CA GLY A 55 18.22 3.32 18.00
C GLY A 55 18.17 3.68 16.51
N SER A 56 18.50 2.72 15.65
CA SER A 56 18.50 2.85 14.17
C SER A 56 17.22 2.31 13.53
N TYR A 57 16.12 2.24 14.27
CA TYR A 57 14.83 1.73 13.79
C TYR A 57 13.84 2.88 13.75
N TYR A 58 13.39 3.21 12.53
CA TYR A 58 12.65 4.45 12.26
C TYR A 58 11.20 4.23 11.82
N TYR A 59 10.79 2.97 11.65
CA TYR A 59 9.42 2.59 11.27
C TYR A 59 8.29 3.32 12.03
N PRO A 60 8.36 3.56 13.37
CA PRO A 60 7.26 4.24 14.06
C PRO A 60 6.96 5.66 13.56
N CYS A 61 7.98 6.40 13.10
CA CYS A 61 7.78 7.74 12.54
C CYS A 61 7.28 7.64 11.10
N PHE A 62 7.90 6.76 10.30
CA PHE A 62 7.44 6.48 8.94
C PHE A 62 5.95 6.09 8.90
N LEU A 63 5.51 5.23 9.83
CA LEU A 63 4.13 4.77 9.89
C LEU A 63 3.15 5.92 10.13
N GLU A 64 3.54 6.94 10.88
CA GLU A 64 2.72 8.14 11.12
C GLU A 64 2.56 8.97 9.86
N GLU A 65 3.67 9.29 9.18
CA GLU A 65 3.64 10.03 7.92
C GLU A 65 2.89 9.26 6.82
N PHE A 66 3.14 7.95 6.72
CA PHE A 66 2.44 7.10 5.77
C PHE A 66 0.94 7.06 6.04
N LYS A 67 0.54 7.02 7.32
CA LYS A 67 -0.87 7.10 7.72
C LYS A 67 -1.51 8.41 7.26
N GLU A 68 -0.82 9.54 7.42
CA GLU A 68 -1.33 10.85 6.95
C GLU A 68 -1.52 10.89 5.43
N LEU A 69 -0.57 10.33 4.67
CA LEU A 69 -0.67 10.20 3.22
C LEU A 69 -1.91 9.37 2.82
N VAL A 70 -2.08 8.16 3.37
CA VAL A 70 -3.17 7.26 2.94
C VAL A 70 -4.54 7.76 3.38
N GLU A 71 -4.63 8.50 4.50
CA GLU A 71 -5.87 9.15 4.96
C GLU A 71 -6.30 10.34 4.08
N GLN A 72 -5.45 10.80 3.16
CA GLN A 72 -5.77 11.89 2.23
C GLN A 72 -5.82 11.45 0.77
N SER A 73 -5.40 10.22 0.50
CA SER A 73 -5.26 9.65 -0.84
C SER A 73 -6.50 8.90 -1.32
N GLY A 74 -6.70 8.90 -2.63
CA GLY A 74 -7.46 7.86 -3.33
C GLY A 74 -6.61 6.64 -3.61
N ILE A 75 -7.17 5.65 -4.30
CA ILE A 75 -6.50 4.38 -4.58
C ILE A 75 -5.18 4.53 -5.36
N THR A 76 -5.10 5.51 -6.26
CA THR A 76 -3.88 5.76 -7.03
C THR A 76 -2.79 6.30 -6.11
N GLY A 77 -3.14 7.24 -5.24
CA GLY A 77 -2.22 7.79 -4.23
C GLY A 77 -1.71 6.70 -3.30
N ILE A 78 -2.62 5.86 -2.77
CA ILE A 78 -2.27 4.71 -1.93
C ILE A 78 -1.32 3.75 -2.65
N SER A 79 -1.57 3.47 -3.94
CA SER A 79 -0.72 2.54 -4.70
C SER A 79 0.71 3.05 -4.88
N PHE A 80 0.89 4.36 -5.10
CA PHE A 80 2.23 4.95 -5.13
C PHE A 80 2.84 5.09 -3.73
N GLY A 81 2.04 5.43 -2.73
CA GLY A 81 2.45 5.47 -1.33
C GLY A 81 3.00 4.14 -0.85
N LEU A 82 2.35 3.01 -1.20
CA LEU A 82 2.85 1.67 -0.89
C LEU A 82 4.23 1.40 -1.51
N LYS A 83 4.51 1.94 -2.69
CA LYS A 83 5.84 1.83 -3.29
C LYS A 83 6.89 2.60 -2.49
N LEU A 84 6.57 3.82 -2.03
CA LEU A 84 7.45 4.58 -1.14
C LEU A 84 7.66 3.83 0.17
N ALA A 85 6.58 3.27 0.73
CA ALA A 85 6.64 2.46 1.94
C ALA A 85 7.58 1.27 1.78
N PHE A 86 7.47 0.50 0.71
CA PHE A 86 8.34 -0.66 0.51
C PHE A 86 9.81 -0.28 0.34
N ASN A 87 10.11 0.84 -0.34
CA ASN A 87 11.48 1.35 -0.41
C ASN A 87 12.02 1.71 0.97
N PHE A 88 11.25 2.48 1.76
CA PHE A 88 11.62 2.84 3.13
C PHE A 88 11.87 1.58 3.98
N MET A 89 10.94 0.62 3.93
CA MET A 89 11.01 -0.61 4.71
C MET A 89 12.24 -1.44 4.36
N ASP A 90 12.59 -1.55 3.07
CA ASP A 90 13.77 -2.27 2.60
C ASP A 90 15.07 -1.61 3.11
N GLU A 91 15.12 -0.27 3.11
CA GLU A 91 16.26 0.50 3.60
C GLU A 91 16.39 0.39 5.13
N ASP A 92 15.33 0.62 5.89
CA ASP A 92 15.31 0.50 7.35
C ASP A 92 15.71 -0.92 7.79
N LYS A 93 15.22 -1.96 7.08
CA LYS A 93 15.59 -3.36 7.36
C LYS A 93 17.08 -3.64 7.15
N ALA A 94 17.67 -3.02 6.13
CA ALA A 94 19.05 -3.22 5.76
C ALA A 94 20.02 -2.50 6.71
N THR A 95 19.61 -1.35 7.25
CA THR A 95 20.46 -0.49 8.08
C THR A 95 20.27 -0.72 9.58
N THR A 96 19.10 -1.19 10.02
CA THR A 96 18.81 -1.28 11.45
C THR A 96 19.67 -2.31 12.17
N THR A 97 20.19 -1.91 13.34
CA THR A 97 20.91 -2.75 14.30
C THR A 97 20.13 -2.98 15.58
N LEU A 98 18.84 -2.60 15.63
CA LEU A 98 17.99 -2.75 16.83
C LEU A 98 17.84 -4.24 17.23
N PHE A 99 17.73 -5.12 16.24
CA PHE A 99 17.45 -6.53 16.44
C PHE A 99 18.75 -7.34 16.47
N GLU A 100 19.00 -8.05 17.57
CA GLU A 100 20.18 -8.92 17.72
C GLU A 100 20.09 -10.21 16.90
N ASN A 101 18.86 -10.62 16.51
CA ASN A 101 18.59 -11.85 15.79
C ASN A 101 17.93 -11.53 14.45
N GLU A 102 18.57 -11.96 13.35
CA GLU A 102 18.10 -11.75 11.97
C GLU A 102 16.70 -12.31 11.75
N LYS A 103 16.38 -13.45 12.35
CA LYS A 103 15.05 -14.07 12.26
C LYS A 103 13.97 -13.24 12.92
N VAL A 104 14.25 -12.70 14.11
CA VAL A 104 13.32 -11.80 14.81
C VAL A 104 13.14 -10.53 14.00
N LYS A 105 14.22 -9.99 13.41
CA LYS A 105 14.13 -8.85 12.48
C LYS A 105 13.20 -9.18 11.31
N ASP A 106 13.41 -10.28 10.61
CA ASP A 106 12.59 -10.66 9.46
C ASP A 106 11.10 -10.76 9.79
N ILE A 107 10.77 -11.34 10.95
CA ILE A 107 9.40 -11.47 11.45
C ILE A 107 8.79 -10.10 11.80
N GLU A 108 9.53 -9.25 12.51
CA GLU A 108 9.05 -7.90 12.86
C GLU A 108 8.80 -7.05 11.61
N TYR A 109 9.66 -7.17 10.59
CA TYR A 109 9.44 -6.49 9.30
C TYR A 109 8.25 -7.07 8.53
N ALA A 110 8.05 -8.39 8.54
CA ALA A 110 6.85 -8.99 7.96
C ALA A 110 5.56 -8.45 8.61
N LEU A 111 5.56 -8.26 9.93
CA LEU A 111 4.46 -7.58 10.63
C LEU A 111 4.30 -6.11 10.22
N ASN A 112 5.41 -5.37 10.06
CA ASN A 112 5.36 -3.99 9.58
C ASN A 112 4.74 -3.89 8.16
N TYR A 113 5.11 -4.78 7.24
CA TYR A 113 4.51 -4.82 5.90
C TYR A 113 3.01 -5.13 5.96
N LEU A 114 2.59 -6.04 6.84
CA LEU A 114 1.18 -6.38 7.01
C LEU A 114 0.38 -5.19 7.58
N GLU A 115 0.94 -4.50 8.57
CA GLU A 115 0.35 -3.28 9.15
C GLU A 115 0.21 -2.15 8.11
N ILE A 116 1.26 -1.88 7.31
CA ILE A 116 1.20 -0.95 6.18
C ILE A 116 0.07 -1.33 5.21
N ASN A 117 -0.06 -2.63 4.88
CA ASN A 117 -1.09 -3.09 3.96
C ASN A 117 -2.50 -2.95 4.55
N ASN A 118 -2.68 -3.18 5.86
CA ASN A 118 -3.95 -2.95 6.56
C ASN A 118 -4.37 -1.47 6.47
N LEU A 119 -3.43 -0.54 6.70
CA LEU A 119 -3.67 0.90 6.55
C LEU A 119 -4.12 1.24 5.12
N ALA A 120 -3.48 0.64 4.12
CA ALA A 120 -3.82 0.84 2.72
C ALA A 120 -5.22 0.28 2.38
N ILE A 121 -5.54 -0.93 2.83
CA ILE A 121 -6.86 -1.56 2.64
C ILE A 121 -7.96 -0.69 3.27
N ARG A 122 -7.80 -0.31 4.54
CA ARG A 122 -8.74 0.51 5.31
C ARG A 122 -9.10 1.83 4.60
N ASN A 123 -8.13 2.44 3.93
CA ASN A 123 -8.31 3.73 3.26
C ASN A 123 -8.65 3.62 1.76
N SER A 124 -8.39 2.48 1.12
CA SER A 124 -8.49 2.26 -0.33
C SER A 124 -9.83 2.65 -0.95
N TYR A 125 -10.91 2.49 -0.20
CA TYR A 125 -12.28 2.68 -0.69
C TYR A 125 -12.96 3.95 -0.16
N GLN A 126 -12.30 4.71 0.72
CA GLN A 126 -12.92 5.84 1.41
C GLN A 126 -13.08 7.07 0.51
N ARG A 127 -12.25 7.21 -0.54
CA ARG A 127 -12.14 8.43 -1.34
C ARG A 127 -12.02 8.11 -2.83
N PHE A 128 -12.76 8.89 -3.63
CA PHE A 128 -12.67 8.88 -5.09
C PHE A 128 -12.56 10.31 -5.61
N PHE A 129 -11.40 10.67 -6.15
CA PHE A 129 -11.12 11.99 -6.72
C PHE A 129 -11.27 12.05 -8.25
N GLY A 130 -11.60 10.93 -8.89
CA GLY A 130 -11.69 10.83 -10.33
C GLY A 130 -12.98 11.42 -10.93
N ILE A 131 -13.09 11.33 -12.25
CA ILE A 131 -14.27 11.78 -12.98
C ILE A 131 -15.45 10.83 -12.69
N ARG A 132 -16.60 11.36 -12.25
CA ARG A 132 -17.79 10.56 -11.88
C ARG A 132 -18.23 9.53 -12.94
N ASN A 133 -18.14 9.87 -14.23
CA ASN A 133 -18.51 8.95 -15.31
C ASN A 133 -17.57 7.73 -15.44
N MET A 134 -16.43 7.76 -14.75
CA MET A 134 -15.44 6.68 -14.69
C MET A 134 -15.45 5.93 -13.36
N TYR A 135 -16.46 6.17 -12.52
CA TYR A 135 -16.58 5.51 -11.23
C TYR A 135 -16.62 3.98 -11.33
N SER A 136 -17.25 3.43 -12.37
CA SER A 136 -17.23 1.98 -12.63
C SER A 136 -15.82 1.44 -12.91
N GLY A 137 -14.99 2.22 -13.62
CA GLY A 137 -13.58 1.91 -13.83
C GLY A 137 -12.80 1.91 -12.52
N TYR A 138 -13.04 2.90 -11.66
CA TYR A 138 -12.48 2.94 -10.31
C TYR A 138 -12.86 1.72 -9.47
N LEU A 139 -14.14 1.31 -9.46
CA LEU A 139 -14.57 0.10 -8.73
C LEU A 139 -13.86 -1.16 -9.23
N SER A 140 -13.59 -1.26 -10.53
CA SER A 140 -12.79 -2.37 -11.08
C SER A 140 -11.35 -2.32 -10.55
N SER A 141 -10.70 -1.15 -10.60
CA SER A 141 -9.35 -0.98 -10.07
C SER A 141 -9.27 -1.25 -8.57
N LEU A 142 -10.28 -0.87 -7.81
CA LEU A 142 -10.38 -1.13 -6.38
C LEU A 142 -10.54 -2.62 -6.07
N ARG A 143 -11.34 -3.35 -6.84
CA ARG A 143 -11.41 -4.80 -6.73
C ARG A 143 -10.04 -5.45 -7.01
N ASP A 144 -9.38 -5.05 -8.09
CA ASP A 144 -8.08 -5.63 -8.48
C ASP A 144 -6.99 -5.30 -7.44
N PHE A 145 -7.04 -4.10 -6.85
CA PHE A 145 -6.18 -3.72 -5.73
C PHE A 145 -6.41 -4.63 -4.51
N LEU A 146 -7.68 -4.84 -4.10
CA LEU A 146 -8.01 -5.70 -2.97
C LEU A 146 -7.58 -7.15 -3.20
N ASP A 147 -7.80 -7.69 -4.41
CA ASP A 147 -7.34 -9.04 -4.76
C ASP A 147 -5.80 -9.16 -4.69
N GLY A 148 -5.07 -8.07 -4.99
CA GLY A 148 -3.62 -7.99 -4.83
C GLY A 148 -3.20 -7.90 -3.35
N ALA A 149 -3.89 -7.06 -2.59
CA ALA A 149 -3.66 -6.85 -1.16
C ALA A 149 -3.90 -8.14 -0.35
N GLU A 150 -4.95 -8.89 -0.66
CA GLU A 150 -5.24 -10.21 -0.06
C GLU A 150 -4.10 -11.18 -0.30
N LYS A 151 -3.64 -11.32 -1.55
CA LYS A 151 -2.53 -12.22 -1.88
C LYS A 151 -1.24 -11.82 -1.16
N PHE A 152 -0.97 -10.52 -1.07
CA PHE A 152 0.19 -10.01 -0.35
C PHE A 152 0.10 -10.37 1.14
N SER A 153 -1.01 -10.03 1.80
CA SER A 153 -1.24 -10.35 3.22
C SER A 153 -1.18 -11.85 3.48
N GLN A 154 -1.83 -12.68 2.67
CA GLN A 154 -1.85 -14.13 2.88
C GLN A 154 -0.45 -14.74 2.78
N ASN A 155 0.39 -14.28 1.85
CA ASN A 155 1.78 -14.75 1.77
C ASN A 155 2.59 -14.41 3.03
N LEU A 156 2.35 -13.25 3.64
CA LEU A 156 3.00 -12.85 4.89
C LEU A 156 2.46 -13.70 6.06
N ILE A 157 1.15 -13.84 6.16
CA ILE A 157 0.46 -14.66 7.18
C ILE A 157 0.95 -16.11 7.13
N ASP A 158 0.95 -16.73 5.95
CA ASP A 158 1.43 -18.11 5.76
C ASP A 158 2.91 -18.26 6.20
N GLY A 159 3.73 -17.23 5.94
CA GLY A 159 5.12 -17.18 6.39
C GLY A 159 5.26 -17.03 7.90
N LEU A 160 4.44 -16.19 8.52
CA LEU A 160 4.42 -15.94 9.97
C LEU A 160 3.89 -17.15 10.77
N ASP A 161 2.89 -17.84 10.24
CA ASP A 161 2.30 -19.05 10.84
C ASP A 161 3.13 -20.32 10.58
N GLY A 162 4.05 -20.27 9.60
CA GLY A 162 4.86 -21.40 9.19
C GLY A 162 5.91 -21.85 10.22
N GLU A 163 6.57 -22.98 9.92
CA GLU A 163 7.63 -23.55 10.77
C GLU A 163 8.84 -22.61 10.93
N GLU A 164 9.07 -21.73 9.95
CA GLU A 164 10.13 -20.71 10.01
C GLU A 164 9.65 -19.35 10.53
N GLY A 165 8.36 -19.23 10.87
CA GLY A 165 7.73 -17.99 11.32
C GLY A 165 7.85 -17.76 12.83
N ILE A 166 6.80 -17.23 13.46
CA ILE A 166 6.80 -16.78 14.86
C ILE A 166 7.13 -17.92 15.82
N SER A 167 6.61 -19.12 15.55
CA SER A 167 6.82 -20.33 16.37
C SER A 167 8.30 -20.70 16.55
N SER A 168 9.15 -20.23 15.65
CA SER A 168 10.56 -20.57 15.59
C SER A 168 11.47 -19.62 16.38
N ILE A 169 10.91 -18.58 17.02
CA ILE A 169 11.64 -17.68 17.90
C ILE A 169 11.98 -18.41 19.21
N GLU A 170 13.27 -18.59 19.50
CA GLU A 170 13.74 -19.33 20.68
C GLU A 170 13.53 -18.58 22.01
N ASN A 171 13.57 -17.25 21.98
CA ASN A 171 13.36 -16.44 23.17
C ASN A 171 11.86 -16.30 23.45
N ASP A 172 11.37 -16.96 24.50
CA ASP A 172 9.95 -16.99 24.86
C ASP A 172 9.34 -15.59 25.07
N GLN A 173 10.07 -14.65 25.68
CA GLN A 173 9.57 -13.28 25.89
C GLN A 173 9.46 -12.51 24.58
N ALA A 174 10.42 -12.70 23.67
CA ALA A 174 10.37 -12.09 22.35
C ALA A 174 9.25 -12.71 21.50
N ARG A 175 9.08 -14.03 21.57
CA ARG A 175 8.00 -14.74 20.88
C ARG A 175 6.64 -14.25 21.34
N GLU A 176 6.39 -14.23 22.66
CA GLU A 176 5.10 -13.77 23.21
C GLU A 176 4.75 -12.34 22.79
N ARG A 177 5.74 -11.42 22.80
CA ARG A 177 5.53 -10.04 22.31
C ARG A 177 5.13 -10.00 20.83
N VAL A 178 5.82 -10.77 20.00
CA VAL A 178 5.56 -10.83 18.55
C VAL A 178 4.22 -11.49 18.27
N GLU A 179 3.87 -12.57 18.99
CA GLU A 179 2.57 -13.24 18.89
C GLU A 179 1.42 -12.26 19.21
N LEU A 180 1.53 -11.51 20.30
CA LEU A 180 0.51 -10.52 20.70
C LEU A 180 0.31 -9.44 19.63
N ARG A 181 1.40 -8.91 19.09
CA ARG A 181 1.34 -7.93 18.00
C ARG A 181 0.75 -8.55 16.73
N TYR A 182 1.11 -9.79 16.42
CA TYR A 182 0.58 -10.48 15.24
C TYR A 182 -0.92 -10.70 15.34
N GLU A 183 -1.44 -11.11 16.49
CA GLU A 183 -2.88 -11.27 16.71
C GLU A 183 -3.65 -9.96 16.47
N GLU A 184 -3.11 -8.83 16.95
CA GLU A 184 -3.70 -7.50 16.73
C GLU A 184 -3.71 -7.13 15.24
N VAL A 185 -2.57 -7.28 14.56
CA VAL A 185 -2.44 -6.95 13.13
C VAL A 185 -3.28 -7.88 12.26
N LEU A 186 -3.36 -9.17 12.58
CA LEU A 186 -4.19 -10.14 11.88
C LEU A 186 -5.68 -9.82 12.04
N SER A 187 -6.11 -9.48 13.26
CA SER A 187 -7.50 -9.07 13.49
C SER A 187 -7.86 -7.81 12.71
N GLU A 188 -6.97 -6.82 12.63
CA GLU A 188 -7.20 -5.62 11.82
C GLU A 188 -7.27 -5.97 10.32
N TYR A 189 -6.41 -6.86 9.83
CA TYR A 189 -6.45 -7.31 8.44
C TYR A 189 -7.80 -7.93 8.09
N GLU A 190 -8.27 -8.90 8.89
CA GLU A 190 -9.52 -9.60 8.64
C GLU A 190 -10.72 -8.64 8.64
N GLU A 191 -10.74 -7.71 9.61
CA GLU A 191 -11.80 -6.71 9.73
C GLU A 191 -11.80 -5.74 8.55
N GLU A 192 -10.66 -5.12 8.24
CA GLU A 192 -10.57 -4.08 7.22
C GLU A 192 -10.72 -4.64 5.80
N TYR A 193 -10.19 -5.83 5.53
CA TYR A 193 -10.40 -6.51 4.24
C TYR A 193 -11.87 -6.83 4.01
N SER A 194 -12.55 -7.37 5.03
CA SER A 194 -13.99 -7.67 4.97
C SER A 194 -14.83 -6.42 4.72
N LYS A 195 -14.53 -5.32 5.41
CA LYS A 195 -15.20 -4.02 5.21
C LYS A 195 -15.00 -3.49 3.80
N ALA A 196 -13.75 -3.45 3.33
CA ALA A 196 -13.41 -2.96 1.99
C ALA A 196 -14.08 -3.80 0.91
N ARG A 197 -14.07 -5.13 1.05
CA ARG A 197 -14.69 -6.04 0.10
C ARG A 197 -16.20 -5.85 0.02
N THR A 198 -16.85 -5.79 1.18
CA THR A 198 -18.30 -5.55 1.28
C THR A 198 -18.70 -4.23 0.62
N PHE A 199 -17.90 -3.16 0.83
CA PHE A 199 -18.13 -1.88 0.18
C PHE A 199 -18.09 -2.01 -1.35
N VAL A 200 -17.02 -2.60 -1.89
CA VAL A 200 -16.83 -2.74 -3.35
C VAL A 200 -17.95 -3.54 -3.99
N GLU A 201 -18.31 -4.67 -3.38
CA GLU A 201 -19.38 -5.54 -3.90
C GLU A 201 -20.74 -4.81 -3.90
N SER A 202 -21.05 -4.08 -2.82
CA SER A 202 -22.27 -3.28 -2.73
C SER A 202 -22.32 -2.16 -3.78
N GLU A 203 -21.22 -1.44 -3.98
CA GLU A 203 -21.16 -0.36 -4.97
C GLU A 203 -21.26 -0.90 -6.41
N ILE A 204 -20.62 -2.03 -6.71
CA ILE A 204 -20.75 -2.69 -8.01
C ILE A 204 -22.21 -3.10 -8.26
N GLU A 205 -22.87 -3.71 -7.27
CA GLU A 205 -24.28 -4.11 -7.40
C GLU A 205 -25.19 -2.91 -7.68
N LYS A 206 -24.97 -1.78 -6.99
CA LYS A 206 -25.72 -0.53 -7.24
C LYS A 206 -25.54 -0.02 -8.67
N VAL A 207 -24.30 -0.02 -9.16
CA VAL A 207 -23.99 0.42 -10.53
C VAL A 207 -24.65 -0.49 -11.56
N LEU A 208 -24.63 -1.80 -11.36
CA LEU A 208 -25.27 -2.76 -12.26
C LEU A 208 -26.79 -2.57 -12.31
N LYS A 209 -27.46 -2.44 -11.15
CA LYS A 209 -28.92 -2.19 -11.10
C LYS A 209 -29.31 -0.88 -11.81
N ALA A 210 -28.54 0.18 -11.59
CA ALA A 210 -28.79 1.47 -12.26
C ALA A 210 -28.63 1.38 -13.80
N HIS A 211 -27.84 0.43 -14.30
CA HIS A 211 -27.73 0.15 -15.74
C HIS A 211 -28.86 -0.72 -16.29
N GLU A 212 -29.48 -1.57 -15.46
CA GLU A 212 -30.63 -2.39 -15.86
C GLU A 212 -31.95 -1.60 -15.90
N GLU A 213 -32.04 -0.52 -15.12
CA GLU A 213 -33.22 0.36 -15.03
C GLU A 213 -33.27 1.48 -16.09
N ASN A 214 -32.20 1.66 -16.88
CA ASN A 214 -32.09 2.66 -17.96
C ASN A 214 -32.11 2.01 -19.35
#